data_AF-A0A0H2SJ25-F1
#
_entry.id   AF-A0A0H2SJ25-F1
#
_cell.length_a   1.000
_cell.length_b   1.000
_cell.length_c   1.000
_cell.angle_alpha   90.00
_cell.angle_beta   90.00
_cell.angle_gamma   90.00
#
_symmetry.space_group_name_H-M   'P 1'
#
loop_
_entity.id
_entity.type
_entity.pdbx_description
1 polymer ?
#
loop_
_entity_poly.entity_id
_entity_poly.type
_entity_poly.pdbx_seq_one_letter_code
_entity_poly.pdbx_strand_id
1 'polypeptide(L)'
;MKRYPVVAGTFYPENKKELLEMISGYFPDNNNLDDNKEKNYIKPMGLISPHAGYIFSGKTASYGYYEIFKKGKIKSVIIIGPNHTGIGPNISVYPEGTWITPLGELKVDKMAKTIVEKLEISGDYSAHQYEHSIEVQLPFLQYLYGNTFKIVPIILGDQSLYTSKKLAEVLNELMEDGILIIASSDLNHYENHEITMKKGEMLINAIQRKNPQLLYEKVKQYSITACGYGCINTLLYMNFEKVKILNHTTSATAFGDYDRTVGYLSALLEK
;
A
#
# COMPACT_ATOMS: atom_id res chain seq x y z
N MET A 1 -15.56 4.61 16.10
CA MET A 1 -15.92 3.72 14.98
C MET A 1 -15.01 2.49 14.98
N LYS A 2 -15.52 1.29 14.64
CA LYS A 2 -14.71 0.09 14.40
C LYS A 2 -14.89 -0.35 12.95
N ARG A 3 -13.80 -0.66 12.24
CA ARG A 3 -13.80 -1.26 10.89
C ARG A 3 -13.38 -2.72 10.99
N TYR A 4 -14.32 -3.64 10.74
CA TYR A 4 -14.11 -5.09 10.72
C TYR A 4 -13.64 -5.57 9.36
N PRO A 5 -12.76 -6.60 9.26
CA PRO A 5 -12.22 -7.04 7.98
C PRO A 5 -13.34 -7.53 7.04
N VAL A 6 -13.22 -7.27 5.74
CA VAL A 6 -14.22 -7.64 4.73
C VAL A 6 -13.72 -8.68 3.73
N VAL A 7 -12.41 -8.95 3.72
CA VAL A 7 -11.79 -9.97 2.84
C VAL A 7 -11.00 -11.03 3.60
N ALA A 8 -11.10 -11.07 4.93
CA ALA A 8 -10.66 -12.24 5.71
C ALA A 8 -11.48 -13.47 5.30
N GLY A 9 -10.81 -14.59 5.06
CA GLY A 9 -11.38 -15.82 4.52
C GLY A 9 -11.43 -15.89 2.99
N THR A 10 -11.15 -14.78 2.27
CA THR A 10 -11.16 -14.75 0.80
C THR A 10 -9.83 -14.30 0.20
N PHE A 11 -9.27 -13.18 0.67
CA PHE A 11 -7.97 -12.67 0.18
C PHE A 11 -6.81 -13.20 1.02
N TYR A 12 -7.07 -13.50 2.28
CA TYR A 12 -6.13 -14.07 3.24
C TYR A 12 -6.91 -14.87 4.29
N PRO A 13 -6.30 -15.84 4.98
CA PRO A 13 -7.00 -16.67 5.97
C PRO A 13 -7.65 -15.86 7.10
N GLU A 14 -8.88 -16.19 7.47
CA GLU A 14 -9.54 -15.60 8.66
C GLU A 14 -8.98 -16.17 9.96
N ASN A 15 -8.45 -17.40 9.92
CA ASN A 15 -7.83 -18.03 11.07
C ASN A 15 -6.46 -17.40 11.35
N LYS A 16 -6.27 -16.91 12.57
CA LYS A 16 -5.02 -16.27 13.00
C LYS A 16 -3.78 -17.14 12.75
N LYS A 17 -3.83 -18.44 13.05
CA LYS A 17 -2.67 -19.33 12.93
C LYS A 17 -2.31 -19.54 11.46
N GLU A 18 -3.30 -19.85 10.63
CA GLU A 18 -3.10 -20.04 9.18
C GLU A 18 -2.59 -18.75 8.51
N LEU A 19 -3.09 -17.59 8.92
CA LEU A 19 -2.63 -16.29 8.42
C LEU A 19 -1.16 -16.05 8.76
N LEU A 20 -0.75 -16.32 10.01
CA LEU A 20 0.64 -16.20 10.43
C LEU A 20 1.54 -17.17 9.66
N GLU A 21 1.13 -18.44 9.51
CA GLU A 21 1.87 -19.45 8.74
C GLU A 21 2.04 -19.01 7.28
N MET A 22 0.97 -18.58 6.62
CA MET A 22 1.00 -18.09 5.24
C MET A 22 1.94 -16.90 5.08
N ILE A 23 1.81 -15.87 5.94
CA ILE A 23 2.67 -14.68 5.88
C ILE A 23 4.13 -15.05 6.12
N SER A 24 4.41 -15.90 7.12
CA SER A 24 5.77 -16.34 7.44
C SER A 24 6.44 -17.08 6.28
N GLY A 25 5.68 -17.79 5.45
CA GLY A 25 6.18 -18.48 4.26
C GLY A 25 6.67 -17.54 3.15
N TYR A 26 6.30 -16.26 3.18
CA TYR A 26 6.78 -15.29 2.19
C TYR A 26 8.14 -14.68 2.53
N PHE A 27 8.53 -14.68 3.81
CA PHE A 27 9.79 -14.09 4.25
C PHE A 27 10.94 -15.10 4.16
N PRO A 28 12.10 -14.71 3.59
CA PRO A 28 13.22 -15.64 3.37
C PRO A 28 13.90 -16.10 4.67
N ASP A 29 13.89 -15.29 5.74
CA ASP A 29 14.56 -15.58 7.01
C ASP A 29 13.67 -15.22 8.22
N ASN A 30 12.81 -16.16 8.64
CA ASN A 30 11.96 -15.96 9.84
C ASN A 30 12.76 -15.83 11.15
N ASN A 31 14.00 -16.33 11.18
CA ASN A 31 14.86 -16.31 12.37
C ASN A 31 15.35 -14.91 12.76
N ASN A 32 15.31 -13.93 11.84
CA ASN A 32 15.77 -12.55 12.09
C ASN A 32 14.62 -11.58 12.42
N LEU A 33 13.40 -12.09 12.64
CA LEU A 33 12.22 -11.26 12.90
C LEU A 33 12.04 -10.88 14.38
N ASP A 34 12.79 -11.51 15.30
CA ASP A 34 12.70 -11.25 16.74
C ASP A 34 13.47 -9.99 17.22
N ASP A 35 14.30 -9.39 16.35
CA ASP A 35 15.30 -8.38 16.73
C ASP A 35 14.77 -6.93 16.76
N ASN A 36 13.45 -6.74 16.81
CA ASN A 36 12.88 -5.41 16.67
C ASN A 36 12.96 -4.57 17.95
N LYS A 37 13.27 -5.11 19.14
CA LYS A 37 13.20 -4.35 20.40
C LYS A 37 14.25 -3.24 20.52
N GLU A 38 15.40 -3.35 19.87
CA GLU A 38 16.51 -2.38 19.98
C GLU A 38 16.66 -1.44 18.78
N LYS A 39 15.86 -1.61 17.72
CA LYS A 39 15.98 -0.76 16.54
C LYS A 39 15.46 0.66 16.78
N ASN A 40 16.17 1.63 16.21
CA ASN A 40 15.70 3.00 16.04
C ASN A 40 14.47 3.05 15.12
N TYR A 41 13.74 4.17 15.15
CA TYR A 41 12.70 4.43 14.15
C TYR A 41 13.32 4.58 12.75
N ILE A 42 12.61 4.11 11.73
CA ILE A 42 13.01 4.34 10.34
C ILE A 42 13.01 5.84 10.03
N LYS A 43 13.85 6.28 9.10
CA LYS A 43 13.60 7.56 8.43
C LYS A 43 12.28 7.48 7.63
N PRO A 44 11.65 8.61 7.30
CA PRO A 44 10.54 8.67 6.33
C PRO A 44 10.76 7.79 5.10
N MET A 45 9.86 6.84 4.86
CA MET A 45 9.92 5.92 3.72
C MET A 45 8.56 5.78 3.03
N GLY A 46 8.60 5.53 1.73
CA GLY A 46 7.46 5.20 0.88
C GLY A 46 7.54 3.75 0.39
N LEU A 47 6.40 3.09 0.25
CA LEU A 47 6.28 1.75 -0.29
C LEU A 47 5.17 1.72 -1.34
N ILE A 48 5.46 1.21 -2.53
CA ILE A 48 4.45 0.75 -3.47
C ILE A 48 4.28 -0.74 -3.23
N SER A 49 3.04 -1.18 -2.97
CA SER A 49 2.73 -2.57 -2.60
C SER A 49 1.41 -3.02 -3.23
N PRO A 50 1.32 -4.27 -3.71
CA PRO A 50 0.09 -4.81 -4.29
C PRO A 50 -0.96 -5.14 -3.23
N HIS A 51 -2.21 -5.34 -3.64
CA HIS A 51 -3.32 -5.68 -2.75
C HIS A 51 -4.28 -6.76 -3.25
N ALA A 52 -3.88 -7.55 -4.26
CA ALA A 52 -4.56 -8.82 -4.55
C ALA A 52 -4.50 -9.81 -3.36
N GLY A 53 -5.27 -10.90 -3.45
CA GLY A 53 -5.20 -11.99 -2.48
C GLY A 53 -3.76 -12.53 -2.30
N TYR A 54 -3.42 -12.91 -1.07
CA TYR A 54 -2.03 -13.21 -0.67
C TYR A 54 -1.40 -14.34 -1.50
N ILE A 55 -2.20 -15.32 -1.92
CA ILE A 55 -1.73 -16.41 -2.78
C ILE A 55 -1.13 -15.90 -4.11
N PHE A 56 -1.59 -14.75 -4.61
CA PHE A 56 -1.11 -14.14 -5.85
C PHE A 56 0.01 -13.14 -5.62
N SER A 57 -0.19 -12.18 -4.71
CA SER A 57 0.67 -10.99 -4.57
C SER A 57 1.47 -10.94 -3.28
N GLY A 58 1.21 -11.84 -2.33
CA GLY A 58 1.80 -11.82 -0.98
C GLY A 58 3.32 -11.94 -1.01
N LYS A 59 3.87 -12.79 -1.89
CA LYS A 59 5.32 -12.89 -2.06
C LYS A 59 5.93 -11.57 -2.54
N THR A 60 5.33 -10.92 -3.53
CA THR A 60 5.77 -9.61 -4.04
C THR A 60 5.72 -8.55 -2.95
N ALA A 61 4.61 -8.43 -2.24
CA ALA A 61 4.44 -7.47 -1.15
C ALA A 61 5.50 -7.66 -0.05
N SER A 62 5.81 -8.91 0.30
CA SER A 62 6.76 -9.25 1.36
C SER A 62 8.17 -8.66 1.16
N TYR A 63 8.64 -8.48 -0.08
CA TYR A 63 9.95 -7.89 -0.36
C TYR A 63 10.06 -6.47 0.22
N GLY A 64 9.06 -5.62 -0.02
CA GLY A 64 9.02 -4.26 0.49
C GLY A 64 8.93 -4.20 2.00
N TYR A 65 8.01 -4.97 2.58
CA TYR A 65 7.84 -5.04 4.02
C TYR A 65 9.10 -5.52 4.75
N TYR A 66 9.79 -6.52 4.20
CA TYR A 66 11.02 -7.05 4.77
C TYR A 66 12.16 -6.03 4.70
N GLU A 67 12.32 -5.33 3.57
CA GLU A 67 13.35 -4.29 3.43
C GLU A 67 13.16 -3.15 4.42
N ILE A 68 11.90 -2.75 4.70
CA ILE A 68 11.59 -1.72 5.70
C ILE A 68 11.85 -2.24 7.12
N PHE A 69 11.44 -3.47 7.42
CA PHE A 69 11.64 -4.08 8.73
C PHE A 69 13.11 -4.17 9.14
N LYS A 70 14.01 -4.42 8.18
CA LYS A 70 15.45 -4.40 8.43
C LYS A 70 15.97 -3.02 8.83
N LYS A 71 15.27 -1.94 8.47
CA LYS A 71 15.74 -0.56 8.69
C LYS A 71 15.33 0.02 10.05
N GLY A 72 14.27 -0.48 10.67
CA GLY A 72 13.86 0.01 11.98
C GLY A 72 12.41 -0.22 12.35
N LYS A 73 12.00 0.35 13.49
CA LYS A 73 10.60 0.38 13.94
C LYS A 73 9.81 1.44 13.19
N ILE A 74 8.49 1.25 13.20
CA ILE A 74 7.52 2.24 12.72
C ILE A 74 6.65 2.74 13.88
N LYS A 75 6.25 4.00 13.80
CA LYS A 75 5.35 4.69 14.72
C LYS A 75 3.94 4.77 14.12
N SER A 76 3.86 5.21 12.87
CA SER A 76 2.60 5.42 12.16
C SER A 76 2.74 5.04 10.69
N VAL A 77 1.67 4.48 10.12
CA VAL A 77 1.62 4.08 8.71
C VAL A 77 0.46 4.79 8.02
N ILE A 78 0.77 5.64 7.06
CA ILE A 78 -0.24 6.21 6.16
C ILE A 78 -0.42 5.23 5.01
N ILE A 79 -1.66 4.81 4.76
CA ILE A 79 -1.96 3.83 3.71
C ILE A 79 -2.96 4.47 2.76
N ILE A 80 -2.53 4.67 1.53
CA ILE A 80 -3.30 5.27 0.45
C ILE A 80 -3.76 4.15 -0.46
N GLY A 81 -5.06 3.91 -0.50
CA GLY A 81 -5.69 2.91 -1.36
C GLY A 81 -6.60 3.55 -2.42
N PRO A 82 -6.78 2.92 -3.58
CA PRO A 82 -7.81 3.32 -4.53
C PRO A 82 -9.22 2.95 -4.01
N ASN A 83 -10.23 3.54 -4.64
CA ASN A 83 -11.63 3.26 -4.38
C ASN A 83 -12.21 2.28 -5.42
N HIS A 84 -12.35 1.01 -5.05
CA HIS A 84 -13.00 -0.02 -5.87
C HIS A 84 -14.53 -0.05 -5.65
N THR A 85 -15.00 0.45 -4.52
CA THR A 85 -16.44 0.43 -4.17
C THR A 85 -17.24 1.52 -4.88
N GLY A 86 -16.59 2.61 -5.28
CA GLY A 86 -17.25 3.81 -5.82
C GLY A 86 -17.97 4.64 -4.76
N ILE A 87 -17.79 4.35 -3.47
CA ILE A 87 -18.46 5.04 -2.35
C ILE A 87 -17.55 6.12 -1.77
N GLY A 88 -18.12 7.29 -1.47
CA GLY A 88 -17.44 8.38 -0.75
C GLY A 88 -16.86 9.48 -1.64
N PRO A 89 -16.25 10.50 -1.04
CA PRO A 89 -15.67 11.65 -1.75
C PRO A 89 -14.39 11.34 -2.54
N ASN A 90 -13.87 12.35 -3.24
CA ASN A 90 -12.62 12.27 -4.02
C ASN A 90 -11.40 11.91 -3.17
N ILE A 91 -11.33 12.39 -1.93
CA ILE A 91 -10.35 11.97 -0.92
C ILE A 91 -11.12 11.64 0.36
N SER A 92 -11.01 10.40 0.82
CA SER A 92 -11.65 9.91 2.04
C SER A 92 -10.61 9.58 3.09
N VAL A 93 -10.52 10.37 4.16
CA VAL A 93 -9.64 10.10 5.30
C VAL A 93 -10.46 9.55 6.45
N TYR A 94 -10.10 8.37 6.98
CA TYR A 94 -10.77 7.79 8.15
C TYR A 94 -10.29 8.53 9.41
N PRO A 95 -11.13 9.37 10.05
CA PRO A 95 -10.62 10.41 10.95
C PRO A 95 -10.25 9.92 12.36
N GLU A 96 -10.89 8.86 12.86
CA GLU A 96 -10.59 8.27 14.18
C GLU A 96 -11.23 6.89 14.33
N GLY A 97 -10.71 6.06 15.23
CA GLY A 97 -11.30 4.76 15.56
C GLY A 97 -10.28 3.63 15.49
N THR A 98 -10.75 2.45 15.12
CA THR A 98 -9.97 1.22 15.18
C THR A 98 -10.29 0.32 14.01
N TRP A 99 -9.27 -0.27 13.41
CA TRP A 99 -9.38 -1.31 12.39
C TRP A 99 -9.06 -2.66 13.01
N ILE A 100 -9.88 -3.66 12.69
CA ILE A 100 -9.78 -5.02 13.20
C ILE A 100 -9.25 -5.90 12.09
N THR A 101 -8.35 -6.81 12.42
CA THR A 101 -7.90 -7.91 11.56
C THR A 101 -7.88 -9.20 12.40
N PRO A 102 -7.65 -10.38 11.79
CA PRO A 102 -7.41 -11.60 12.54
C PRO A 102 -6.19 -11.55 13.49
N LEU A 103 -5.26 -10.60 13.28
CA LEU A 103 -4.05 -10.44 14.10
C LEU A 103 -4.21 -9.42 15.23
N GLY A 104 -5.35 -8.71 15.30
CA GLY A 104 -5.71 -7.81 16.39
C GLY A 104 -6.18 -6.45 15.92
N GLU A 105 -6.13 -5.48 16.83
CA GLU A 105 -6.66 -4.13 16.62
C GLU A 105 -5.55 -3.12 16.31
N LEU A 106 -5.77 -2.23 15.34
CA LEU A 106 -4.92 -1.08 15.04
C LEU A 106 -5.70 0.22 15.23
N LYS A 107 -5.12 1.16 16.00
CA LYS A 107 -5.72 2.48 16.23
C LYS A 107 -5.40 3.44 15.09
N VAL A 108 -6.37 4.28 14.76
CA VAL A 108 -6.17 5.39 13.83
C VAL A 108 -5.34 6.48 14.51
N ASP A 109 -4.33 7.00 13.83
CA ASP A 109 -3.49 8.09 14.32
C ASP A 109 -4.27 9.42 14.31
N LYS A 110 -4.00 10.28 15.30
CA LYS A 110 -4.56 11.64 15.36
C LYS A 110 -4.12 12.48 14.15
N MET A 111 -3.00 12.14 13.52
CA MET A 111 -2.56 12.73 12.25
C MET A 111 -3.65 12.70 11.17
N ALA A 112 -4.55 11.71 11.18
CA ALA A 112 -5.68 11.67 10.25
C ALA A 112 -6.56 12.94 10.33
N LYS A 113 -6.82 13.45 11.53
CA LYS A 113 -7.57 14.71 11.72
C LYS A 113 -6.82 15.92 11.18
N THR A 114 -5.51 15.98 11.42
CA THR A 114 -4.65 17.05 10.87
C THR A 114 -4.67 17.05 9.34
N ILE A 115 -4.68 15.87 8.70
CA ILE A 115 -4.79 15.76 7.24
C ILE A 115 -6.17 16.25 6.76
N VAL A 116 -7.25 15.86 7.44
CA VAL A 116 -8.61 16.33 7.14
C VAL A 116 -8.69 17.86 7.18
N GLU A 117 -8.14 18.48 8.25
CA GLU A 117 -8.09 19.93 8.43
C GLU A 117 -7.27 20.62 7.33
N LYS A 118 -6.04 20.15 7.07
CA LYS A 118 -5.15 20.73 6.06
C LYS A 118 -5.67 20.59 4.62
N LEU A 119 -6.43 19.54 4.33
CA LEU A 119 -7.06 19.35 3.02
C LEU A 119 -8.37 20.13 2.84
N GLU A 120 -8.91 20.69 3.93
CA GLU A 120 -10.21 21.36 4.00
C GLU A 120 -11.35 20.43 3.54
N ILE A 121 -11.34 19.19 4.02
CA ILE A 121 -12.37 18.17 3.74
C ILE A 121 -13.07 17.73 5.02
N SER A 122 -14.15 16.97 4.89
CA SER A 122 -14.74 16.22 6.00
C SER A 122 -14.08 14.85 6.10
N GLY A 123 -13.87 14.36 7.33
CA GLY A 123 -13.51 12.96 7.55
C GLY A 123 -14.60 12.02 7.03
N ASP A 124 -14.21 10.88 6.48
CA ASP A 124 -15.14 9.93 5.86
C ASP A 124 -14.88 8.49 6.33
N TYR A 125 -15.95 7.82 6.73
CA TYR A 125 -15.95 6.40 7.10
C TYR A 125 -16.50 5.51 5.98
N SER A 126 -17.31 6.07 5.08
CA SER A 126 -18.14 5.30 4.14
C SER A 126 -17.29 4.62 3.07
N ALA A 127 -16.31 5.32 2.47
CA ALA A 127 -15.42 4.75 1.47
C ALA A 127 -14.60 3.57 1.99
N HIS A 128 -14.38 3.49 3.31
CA HIS A 128 -13.54 2.47 3.94
C HIS A 128 -14.33 1.21 4.31
N GLN A 129 -15.66 1.27 4.36
CA GLN A 129 -16.48 0.23 4.99
C GLN A 129 -16.36 -1.12 4.31
N TYR A 130 -16.25 -1.15 2.98
CA TYR A 130 -16.17 -2.38 2.18
C TYR A 130 -14.94 -2.42 1.26
N GLU A 131 -14.04 -1.44 1.41
CA GLU A 131 -12.82 -1.35 0.61
C GLU A 131 -11.71 -2.22 1.20
N HIS A 132 -10.98 -2.92 0.34
CA HIS A 132 -9.99 -3.93 0.73
C HIS A 132 -8.54 -3.46 0.54
N SER A 133 -8.30 -2.47 -0.33
CA SER A 133 -6.95 -2.06 -0.73
C SER A 133 -6.04 -1.64 0.44
N ILE A 134 -6.62 -1.07 1.51
CA ILE A 134 -5.91 -0.77 2.76
C ILE A 134 -5.81 -2.00 3.66
N GLU A 135 -6.92 -2.73 3.82
CA GLU A 135 -7.03 -3.88 4.74
C GLU A 135 -5.96 -4.94 4.45
N VAL A 136 -5.74 -5.26 3.18
CA VAL A 136 -4.79 -6.29 2.72
C VAL A 136 -3.34 -5.97 3.14
N GLN A 137 -3.02 -4.72 3.40
CA GLN A 137 -1.68 -4.29 3.86
C GLN A 137 -1.45 -4.57 5.36
N LEU A 138 -2.52 -4.63 6.17
CA LEU A 138 -2.44 -4.61 7.63
C LEU A 138 -1.83 -5.88 8.23
N PRO A 139 -2.21 -7.11 7.81
CA PRO A 139 -1.64 -8.32 8.42
C PRO A 139 -0.13 -8.45 8.24
N PHE A 140 0.43 -8.05 7.09
CA PHE A 140 1.89 -8.01 6.90
C PHE A 140 2.59 -7.09 7.90
N LEU A 141 2.03 -5.90 8.13
CA LEU A 141 2.57 -4.96 9.12
C LEU A 141 2.44 -5.50 10.55
N GLN A 142 1.30 -6.11 10.90
CA GLN A 142 1.09 -6.67 12.23
C GLN A 142 1.98 -7.88 12.50
N TYR A 143 2.26 -8.70 11.49
CA TYR A 143 3.22 -9.79 11.60
C TYR A 143 4.61 -9.28 11.97
N LEU A 144 5.06 -8.20 11.34
CA LEU A 144 6.41 -7.66 11.51
C LEU A 144 6.57 -6.73 12.73
N TYR A 145 5.54 -5.96 13.08
CA TYR A 145 5.63 -4.90 14.08
C TYR A 145 4.67 -5.08 15.26
N GLY A 146 3.88 -6.16 15.28
CA GLY A 146 2.78 -6.31 16.22
C GLY A 146 1.73 -5.21 16.05
N ASN A 147 1.05 -4.86 17.14
CA ASN A 147 -0.06 -3.89 17.14
C ASN A 147 0.32 -2.55 17.79
N THR A 148 1.62 -2.22 17.85
CA THR A 148 2.12 -1.03 18.58
C THR A 148 2.09 0.25 17.75
N PHE A 149 2.05 0.15 16.42
CA PHE A 149 1.96 1.28 15.51
C PHE A 149 0.51 1.72 15.30
N LYS A 150 0.32 2.91 14.74
CA LYS A 150 -0.98 3.45 14.35
C LYS A 150 -1.11 3.56 12.84
N ILE A 151 -2.34 3.69 12.34
CA ILE A 151 -2.60 3.82 10.90
C ILE A 151 -3.30 5.13 10.56
N VAL A 152 -3.10 5.63 9.34
CA VAL A 152 -3.86 6.71 8.73
C VAL A 152 -4.43 6.18 7.41
N PRO A 153 -5.68 5.69 7.41
CA PRO A 153 -6.33 5.17 6.21
C PRO A 153 -6.80 6.31 5.30
N ILE A 154 -6.39 6.30 4.04
CA ILE A 154 -6.81 7.26 3.01
C ILE A 154 -7.26 6.50 1.76
N ILE A 155 -8.50 6.72 1.33
CA ILE A 155 -9.01 6.21 0.05
C ILE A 155 -9.07 7.36 -0.97
N LEU A 156 -8.52 7.11 -2.16
CA LEU A 156 -8.58 8.03 -3.30
C LEU A 156 -9.69 7.61 -4.26
N GLY A 157 -10.79 8.37 -4.26
CA GLY A 157 -11.83 8.30 -5.28
C GLY A 157 -11.42 9.01 -6.57
N ASP A 158 -10.71 10.15 -6.46
CA ASP A 158 -10.09 10.82 -7.61
C ASP A 158 -8.58 10.53 -7.66
N GLN A 159 -8.14 9.96 -8.78
CA GLN A 159 -6.73 9.61 -9.03
C GLN A 159 -6.03 10.59 -9.98
N SER A 160 -6.58 11.80 -10.15
CA SER A 160 -5.95 12.86 -10.93
C SER A 160 -4.58 13.30 -10.36
N LEU A 161 -3.74 13.88 -11.22
CA LEU A 161 -2.47 14.49 -10.81
C LEU A 161 -2.68 15.64 -9.81
N TYR A 162 -3.76 16.41 -9.97
CA TYR A 162 -4.11 17.49 -9.05
C TYR A 162 -4.34 16.95 -7.64
N THR A 163 -5.20 15.93 -7.50
CA THR A 163 -5.51 15.32 -6.21
C THR A 163 -4.28 14.62 -5.61
N SER A 164 -3.52 13.91 -6.44
CA SER A 164 -2.28 13.24 -6.02
C SER A 164 -1.25 14.24 -5.47
N LYS A 165 -1.07 15.38 -6.14
CA LYS A 165 -0.15 16.46 -5.75
C LYS A 165 -0.63 17.18 -4.49
N LYS A 166 -1.91 17.56 -4.42
CA LYS A 166 -2.50 18.21 -3.24
C LYS A 166 -2.32 17.34 -1.98
N LEU A 167 -2.56 16.03 -2.09
CA LEU A 167 -2.32 15.11 -0.98
C LEU A 167 -0.83 15.04 -0.61
N ALA A 168 0.06 14.92 -1.59
CA ALA A 168 1.51 14.84 -1.36
C ALA A 168 2.07 16.08 -0.63
N GLU A 169 1.59 17.28 -0.97
CA GLU A 169 1.99 18.54 -0.30
C GLU A 169 1.66 18.49 1.20
N VAL A 170 0.43 18.10 1.56
CA VAL A 170 0.02 17.94 2.96
C VAL A 170 0.83 16.85 3.67
N LEU A 171 1.06 15.70 3.02
CA LEU A 171 1.81 14.60 3.63
C LEU A 171 3.29 14.95 3.84
N ASN A 172 3.92 15.70 2.93
CA ASN A 172 5.32 16.14 3.07
C ASN A 172 5.55 16.97 4.34
N GLU A 173 4.60 17.81 4.74
CA GLU A 173 4.68 18.63 5.96
C GLU A 173 4.61 17.79 7.25
N LEU A 174 4.08 16.57 7.17
CA LEU A 174 3.85 15.68 8.31
C LEU A 174 4.91 14.59 8.45
N MET A 175 5.86 14.48 7.51
CA MET A 175 6.86 13.41 7.52
C MET A 175 7.92 13.60 8.60
N GLU A 176 8.01 12.63 9.51
CA GLU A 176 9.03 12.49 10.55
C GLU A 176 9.52 11.04 10.67
N ASP A 177 10.59 10.82 11.43
CA ASP A 177 11.11 9.48 11.71
C ASP A 177 10.01 8.59 12.33
N GLY A 178 9.93 7.36 11.84
CA GLY A 178 8.93 6.37 12.21
C GLY A 178 7.68 6.38 11.33
N ILE A 179 7.57 7.29 10.35
CA ILE A 179 6.44 7.31 9.41
C ILE A 179 6.76 6.53 8.13
N LEU A 180 5.92 5.54 7.86
CA LEU A 180 5.86 4.81 6.59
C LEU A 180 4.63 5.27 5.81
N ILE A 181 4.77 5.49 4.51
CA ILE A 181 3.63 5.69 3.60
C ILE A 181 3.56 4.53 2.62
N ILE A 182 2.37 3.96 2.44
CA ILE A 182 2.11 2.89 1.50
C ILE A 182 1.14 3.38 0.42
N ALA A 183 1.57 3.34 -0.84
CA ALA A 183 0.69 3.41 -2.00
C ALA A 183 0.27 1.99 -2.37
N SER A 184 -0.98 1.66 -2.10
CA SER A 184 -1.55 0.35 -2.38
C SER A 184 -2.02 0.28 -3.84
N SER A 185 -1.38 -0.53 -4.67
CA SER A 185 -1.73 -0.66 -6.08
C SER A 185 -1.26 -1.99 -6.67
N ASP A 186 -2.18 -2.70 -7.31
CA ASP A 186 -1.84 -3.61 -8.40
C ASP A 186 -1.58 -2.81 -9.69
N LEU A 187 -0.86 -3.41 -10.64
CA LEU A 187 -0.56 -2.80 -11.95
C LEU A 187 -1.63 -3.21 -12.98
N ASN A 188 -1.24 -3.70 -14.15
CA ASN A 188 -2.19 -3.99 -15.23
C ASN A 188 -3.03 -5.25 -14.92
N HIS A 189 -4.30 -5.23 -15.31
CA HIS A 189 -5.27 -6.30 -15.07
C HIS A 189 -5.79 -6.95 -16.35
N TYR A 190 -5.95 -8.26 -16.29
CA TYR A 190 -6.73 -9.12 -17.19
C TYR A 190 -6.32 -9.14 -18.65
N GLU A 191 -5.06 -8.82 -18.94
CA GLU A 191 -4.40 -9.10 -20.21
C GLU A 191 -3.41 -10.24 -20.06
N ASN A 192 -2.93 -10.77 -21.19
CA ASN A 192 -1.92 -11.83 -21.17
C ASN A 192 -0.62 -11.35 -20.48
N HIS A 193 0.16 -12.32 -20.02
CA HIS A 193 1.36 -12.08 -19.23
C HIS A 193 2.34 -11.12 -19.88
N GLU A 194 2.62 -11.28 -21.17
CA GLU A 194 3.60 -10.45 -21.89
C GLU A 194 3.15 -8.98 -21.97
N ILE A 195 1.87 -8.74 -22.27
CA ILE A 195 1.31 -7.38 -22.31
C ILE A 195 1.30 -6.78 -20.91
N THR A 196 0.88 -7.54 -19.90
CA THR A 196 0.87 -7.10 -18.50
C THR A 196 2.26 -6.73 -18.02
N MET A 197 3.27 -7.56 -18.28
CA MET A 197 4.67 -7.25 -17.95
C MET A 197 5.14 -6.00 -18.67
N LYS A 198 4.91 -5.89 -19.99
CA LYS A 198 5.31 -4.73 -20.79
C LYS A 198 4.70 -3.42 -20.28
N LYS A 199 3.40 -3.43 -19.95
CA LYS A 199 2.72 -2.26 -19.36
C LYS A 199 3.26 -1.96 -17.96
N GLY A 200 3.54 -2.98 -17.16
CA GLY A 200 4.17 -2.84 -15.86
C GLY A 200 5.54 -2.14 -15.94
N GLU A 201 6.39 -2.55 -16.89
CA GLU A 201 7.70 -1.92 -17.12
C GLU A 201 7.61 -0.45 -17.54
N MET A 202 6.54 -0.05 -18.26
CA MET A 202 6.30 1.38 -18.56
C MET A 202 6.05 2.19 -17.29
N LEU A 203 5.25 1.65 -16.36
CA LEU A 203 4.98 2.30 -15.07
C LEU A 203 6.23 2.32 -14.18
N ILE A 204 6.96 1.20 -14.12
CA ILE A 204 8.22 1.08 -13.39
C ILE A 204 9.24 2.12 -13.88
N ASN A 205 9.35 2.33 -15.20
CA ASN A 205 10.22 3.36 -15.75
C ASN A 205 9.86 4.77 -15.25
N ALA A 206 8.56 5.09 -15.20
CA ALA A 206 8.10 6.37 -14.66
C ALA A 206 8.37 6.51 -13.15
N ILE A 207 8.17 5.43 -12.40
CA ILE A 207 8.45 5.34 -10.95
C ILE A 207 9.94 5.55 -10.68
N GLN A 208 10.83 4.85 -11.39
CA GLN A 208 12.29 5.00 -11.25
C GLN A 208 12.76 6.41 -11.59
N ARG A 209 12.14 7.05 -12.58
CA ARG A 209 12.39 8.45 -12.94
C ARG A 209 11.73 9.46 -12.00
N LYS A 210 10.95 9.00 -11.02
CA LYS A 210 10.12 9.82 -10.12
C LYS A 210 9.30 10.86 -10.88
N ASN A 211 8.69 10.44 -11.99
CA ASN A 211 7.97 11.34 -12.89
C ASN A 211 6.46 11.02 -12.87
N PRO A 212 5.67 11.73 -12.03
CA PRO A 212 4.23 11.48 -11.91
C PRO A 212 3.46 11.80 -13.19
N GLN A 213 3.89 12.83 -13.93
CA GLN A 213 3.28 13.20 -15.22
C GLN A 213 3.42 12.05 -16.23
N LEU A 214 4.64 11.51 -16.37
CA LEU A 214 4.92 10.38 -17.25
C LEU A 214 4.10 9.15 -16.86
N LEU A 215 3.99 8.84 -15.56
CA LEU A 215 3.20 7.71 -15.09
C LEU A 215 1.74 7.86 -15.52
N TYR A 216 1.15 9.02 -15.24
CA TYR A 216 -0.23 9.32 -15.58
C TYR A 216 -0.50 9.30 -17.10
N GLU A 217 0.43 9.82 -17.89
CA GLU A 217 0.38 9.76 -19.35
C GLU A 217 0.44 8.33 -19.86
N LYS A 218 1.32 7.47 -19.32
CA LYS A 218 1.40 6.06 -19.73
C LYS A 218 0.14 5.28 -19.39
N VAL A 219 -0.46 5.53 -18.21
CA VAL A 219 -1.75 4.96 -17.83
C VAL A 219 -2.81 5.27 -18.89
N LYS A 220 -2.93 6.52 -19.31
CA LYS A 220 -3.91 6.94 -20.32
C LYS A 220 -3.57 6.44 -21.72
N GLN A 221 -2.33 6.63 -22.16
CA GLN A 221 -1.88 6.34 -23.53
C GLN A 221 -1.99 4.85 -23.88
N TYR A 222 -1.71 3.97 -22.91
CA TYR A 222 -1.69 2.51 -23.13
C TYR A 222 -2.84 1.79 -22.44
N SER A 223 -3.84 2.51 -21.92
CA SER A 223 -4.96 1.96 -21.17
C SER A 223 -4.48 0.96 -20.11
N ILE A 224 -3.50 1.37 -19.30
CA ILE A 224 -2.95 0.52 -18.23
C ILE A 224 -3.92 0.57 -17.07
N THR A 225 -4.46 -0.58 -16.69
CA THR A 225 -5.53 -0.67 -15.68
C THR A 225 -4.99 -0.72 -14.25
N ALA A 226 -3.86 -0.07 -13.96
CA ALA A 226 -3.35 0.07 -12.59
C ALA A 226 -4.43 0.63 -11.68
N CYS A 227 -4.77 -0.06 -10.59
CA CYS A 227 -5.91 0.34 -9.77
C CYS A 227 -5.58 1.55 -8.89
N GLY A 228 -4.33 1.72 -8.45
CA GLY A 228 -3.87 2.77 -7.54
C GLY A 228 -2.83 3.73 -8.15
N TYR A 229 -2.92 4.06 -9.44
CA TYR A 229 -1.95 4.97 -10.09
C TYR A 229 -1.91 6.38 -9.46
N GLY A 230 -3.02 6.87 -8.91
CA GLY A 230 -3.07 8.12 -8.14
C GLY A 230 -2.33 7.98 -6.81
N CYS A 231 -2.47 6.83 -6.14
CA CYS A 231 -1.75 6.52 -4.90
C CYS A 231 -0.23 6.51 -5.14
N ILE A 232 0.21 5.89 -6.25
CA ILE A 232 1.62 5.89 -6.66
C ILE A 232 2.08 7.32 -6.97
N ASN A 233 1.30 8.09 -7.74
CA ASN A 233 1.64 9.48 -8.06
C ASN A 233 1.78 10.34 -6.81
N THR A 234 0.96 10.13 -5.77
CA THR A 234 1.15 10.82 -4.48
C THR A 234 2.56 10.59 -3.94
N LEU A 235 3.06 9.36 -3.88
CA LEU A 235 4.45 9.09 -3.46
C LEU A 235 5.49 9.74 -4.38
N LEU A 236 5.24 9.78 -5.70
CA LEU A 236 6.19 10.39 -6.65
C LEU A 236 6.25 11.92 -6.52
N TYR A 237 5.19 12.58 -6.05
CA TYR A 237 5.18 14.01 -5.71
C TYR A 237 5.82 14.31 -4.35
N MET A 238 6.06 13.31 -3.51
CA MET A 238 6.70 13.49 -2.21
C MET A 238 8.23 13.62 -2.30
N ASN A 239 8.81 14.19 -1.25
CA ASN A 239 10.24 14.50 -1.15
C ASN A 239 11.11 13.27 -0.81
N PHE A 240 10.85 12.13 -1.45
CA PHE A 240 11.79 11.00 -1.47
C PHE A 240 12.90 11.27 -2.48
N GLU A 241 14.09 10.71 -2.31
CA GLU A 241 15.23 10.91 -3.21
C GLU A 241 15.49 9.69 -4.09
N LYS A 242 15.37 8.50 -3.51
CA LYS A 242 15.76 7.23 -4.16
C LYS A 242 14.57 6.31 -4.35
N VAL A 243 14.62 5.53 -5.41
CA VAL A 243 13.64 4.49 -5.72
C VAL A 243 14.37 3.18 -5.94
N LYS A 244 13.95 2.12 -5.24
CA LYS A 244 14.47 0.77 -5.39
C LYS A 244 13.33 -0.16 -5.79
N ILE A 245 13.40 -0.71 -7.00
CA ILE A 245 12.49 -1.77 -7.44
C ILE A 245 12.95 -3.07 -6.78
N LEU A 246 12.06 -3.70 -6.02
CA LEU A 246 12.38 -4.88 -5.22
C LEU A 246 11.89 -6.16 -5.89
N ASN A 247 10.68 -6.12 -6.44
CA ASN A 247 10.10 -7.24 -7.16
C ASN A 247 9.01 -6.76 -8.11
N HIS A 248 8.94 -7.37 -9.30
CA HIS A 248 7.87 -7.17 -10.27
C HIS A 248 7.50 -8.54 -10.85
N THR A 249 6.22 -8.90 -10.78
CA THR A 249 5.71 -10.20 -11.23
C THR A 249 4.26 -10.08 -11.68
N THR A 250 3.64 -11.21 -12.04
CA THR A 250 2.20 -11.30 -12.31
C THR A 250 1.56 -12.47 -11.57
N SER A 251 0.22 -12.51 -11.54
CA SER A 251 -0.56 -13.65 -11.04
C SER A 251 -0.22 -14.98 -11.72
N ALA A 252 0.34 -14.98 -12.93
CA ALA A 252 0.81 -16.19 -13.61
C ALA A 252 1.83 -16.96 -12.77
N THR A 253 2.61 -16.29 -11.93
CA THR A 253 3.60 -16.96 -11.07
C THR A 253 3.00 -17.81 -9.96
N ALA A 254 1.73 -17.58 -9.61
CA ALA A 254 1.04 -18.36 -8.59
C ALA A 254 0.39 -19.63 -9.16
N PHE A 255 -0.21 -19.57 -10.35
CA PHE A 255 -1.05 -20.65 -10.90
C PHE A 255 -0.68 -21.11 -12.31
N GLY A 256 0.24 -20.44 -13.00
CA GLY A 256 0.61 -20.78 -14.38
C GLY A 256 -0.42 -20.40 -15.44
N ASP A 257 -1.42 -19.57 -15.12
CA ASP A 257 -2.32 -18.97 -16.13
C ASP A 257 -1.67 -17.70 -16.70
N TYR A 258 -1.30 -17.75 -17.98
CA TYR A 258 -0.63 -16.67 -18.69
C TYR A 258 -1.58 -15.84 -19.57
N ASP A 259 -2.84 -16.23 -19.71
CA ASP A 259 -3.79 -15.59 -20.64
C ASP A 259 -4.49 -14.39 -20.02
N ARG A 260 -4.76 -14.44 -18.71
CA ARG A 260 -5.43 -13.35 -17.97
C ARG A 260 -4.73 -13.09 -16.65
N THR A 261 -3.81 -12.13 -16.67
CA THR A 261 -2.90 -11.87 -15.56
C THR A 261 -3.15 -10.51 -14.89
N VAL A 262 -2.76 -10.41 -13.62
CA VAL A 262 -2.65 -9.12 -12.91
C VAL A 262 -1.18 -8.88 -12.56
N GLY A 263 -0.66 -7.69 -12.83
CA GLY A 263 0.73 -7.30 -12.53
C GLY A 263 0.89 -6.79 -11.10
N TYR A 264 2.01 -7.12 -10.45
CA TYR A 264 2.30 -6.77 -9.06
C TYR A 264 3.70 -6.18 -8.93
N LEU A 265 3.83 -5.09 -8.19
CA LEU A 265 5.09 -4.39 -7.96
C LEU A 265 5.31 -4.15 -6.47
N SER A 266 6.51 -4.44 -6.01
CA SER A 266 7.04 -3.92 -4.75
C SER A 266 8.20 -2.98 -5.02
N ALA A 267 8.08 -1.72 -4.59
CA ALA A 267 9.12 -0.72 -4.75
C ALA A 267 9.23 0.16 -3.51
N LEU A 268 10.46 0.43 -3.08
CA LEU A 268 10.78 1.26 -1.92
C LEU A 268 11.20 2.65 -2.38
N LEU A 269 10.71 3.68 -1.68
CA LEU A 269 11.13 5.06 -1.83
C LEU A 269 11.78 5.54 -0.52
N GLU A 270 12.96 6.14 -0.62
CA GLU A 270 13.75 6.58 0.53
C GLU A 270 14.10 8.05 0.41
N LYS A 271 14.13 8.76 1.54
CA LYS A 271 14.82 10.06 1.63
C LYS A 271 16.32 9.89 1.43
#